data_AF-A0AAN7E414-F1
#
_entry.id   AF-A0AAN7E414-F1
#
_cell.length_a   1.000
_cell.length_b   1.000
_cell.length_c   1.000
_cell.angle_alpha   90.00
_cell.angle_beta   90.00
_cell.angle_gamma   90.00
#
_symmetry.space_group_name_H-M   'P 1'
#
loop_
_entity.id
_entity.type
_entity.pdbx_description
1 polymer ?
#
loop_
_entity_poly.entity_id
_entity_poly.type
_entity_poly.pdbx_seq_one_letter_code
_entity_poly.pdbx_strand_id
1 'polypeptide(L)'
;MVESGMHAMRPEIEFSGFSSSHQTEEEQLDFLEINQADHDPGLPVCPFHSLPVFPSALADLNDFKEEIPAIFLKYELPPRISSETDEELSFLDFLEQISPAKVAWEVDNTNKVLHFGPLFRTIFMGIADILYSYHKRNSFSGDVIGRMRIHYGLRITHPYTPANTSHNDLDGRKVDIIHFRWLVAKVVRKCFGEDYESHLSKYFKLCFSELFLHKNGLKRYFMFQYYHPVFYNDGDKYKLVHVLADLRKRDVRYFTQFFGLHDPKYGYHCWWSSLAKENDESMLGGVYLYTDNKIAAYDNNSNSLPIFLRNCHEHYTGGTETKNKRIIERNQQIEKENGEIQIKNKKVQQRMRHCGQQANLELELKLTPIKQKISSDQLPFHCELEPKITERFPGIYACLIDSCIRGFNDNGERRFGCTLAQLLFDKSPFGCQQQQQVGYIGAATLQTEIAP
;
A
#
# COMPACT_ATOMS: atom_id res chain seq x y z
N MET A 1 -38.38 30.43 49.52
CA MET A 1 -37.58 29.32 50.07
C MET A 1 -38.16 28.05 49.44
N VAL A 2 -37.83 27.68 48.21
CA VAL A 2 -36.56 27.11 47.69
C VAL A 2 -36.17 25.87 48.50
N GLU A 3 -36.03 24.65 47.98
CA GLU A 3 -36.33 24.01 46.68
C GLU A 3 -36.22 22.49 46.97
N SER A 4 -37.08 21.68 46.37
CA SER A 4 -37.06 20.20 46.44
C SER A 4 -36.52 19.65 45.13
N GLY A 5 -35.68 18.61 45.22
CA GLY A 5 -35.07 17.96 44.07
C GLY A 5 -36.05 17.20 43.18
N MET A 6 -35.66 17.00 41.92
CA MET A 6 -36.18 15.96 41.03
C MET A 6 -35.10 15.49 40.05
N HIS A 7 -35.07 14.18 39.83
CA HIS A 7 -34.38 13.47 38.76
C HIS A 7 -34.87 13.89 37.36
N ALA A 8 -33.97 13.87 36.37
CA ALA A 8 -34.29 13.64 34.95
C ALA A 8 -33.03 13.06 34.25
N MET A 9 -33.00 11.76 33.95
CA MET A 9 -33.21 11.16 32.61
C MET A 9 -32.37 11.80 31.48
N ARG A 10 -31.36 11.04 31.03
CA ARG A 10 -30.72 11.19 29.72
C ARG A 10 -31.69 10.69 28.63
N PRO A 11 -31.94 11.44 27.55
CA PRO A 11 -32.50 10.88 26.33
C PRO A 11 -31.39 10.36 25.42
N GLU A 12 -31.58 9.13 24.94
CA GLU A 12 -30.97 8.60 23.73
C GLU A 12 -31.42 9.46 22.53
N ILE A 13 -30.50 9.77 21.62
CA ILE A 13 -30.85 10.33 20.30
C ILE A 13 -30.25 9.42 19.23
N GLU A 14 -31.16 8.83 18.47
CA GLU A 14 -30.99 8.04 17.27
C GLU A 14 -30.35 8.89 16.15
N PHE A 15 -29.33 8.37 15.48
CA PHE A 15 -28.87 8.92 14.20
C PHE A 15 -29.58 8.18 13.06
N SER A 16 -30.73 8.71 12.65
CA SER A 16 -31.36 8.40 11.37
C SER A 16 -31.06 9.51 10.36
N GLY A 17 -30.73 9.13 9.12
CA GLY A 17 -30.97 9.98 7.94
C GLY A 17 -29.72 10.46 7.20
N PHE A 18 -29.37 9.74 6.14
CA PHE A 18 -28.72 10.30 4.96
C PHE A 18 -29.62 11.42 4.39
N SER A 19 -29.09 12.62 4.20
CA SER A 19 -29.59 13.54 3.17
C SER A 19 -28.53 14.56 2.79
N SER A 20 -28.37 14.73 1.48
CA SER A 20 -27.51 15.69 0.84
C SER A 20 -28.04 17.12 1.00
N SER A 21 -27.22 18.04 1.50
CA SER A 21 -27.31 19.45 1.14
C SER A 21 -26.09 20.21 1.66
N HIS A 22 -25.55 21.08 0.80
CA HIS A 22 -24.55 22.11 1.07
C HIS A 22 -24.43 22.52 2.55
N GLN A 23 -23.28 22.23 3.17
CA GLN A 23 -22.89 22.83 4.44
C GLN A 23 -21.79 23.86 4.19
N THR A 24 -22.12 25.08 4.58
CA THR A 24 -21.31 26.29 4.62
C THR A 24 -20.15 26.17 5.63
N GLU A 25 -19.08 26.90 5.34
CA GLU A 25 -17.72 26.85 5.93
C GLU A 25 -17.56 27.20 7.43
N GLU A 26 -18.56 27.03 8.30
CA GLU A 26 -18.49 27.50 9.70
C GLU A 26 -18.47 26.41 10.80
N GLU A 27 -18.38 25.12 10.47
CA GLU A 27 -18.30 24.03 11.48
C GLU A 27 -16.91 23.38 11.63
N GLN A 28 -15.81 24.14 11.46
CA GLN A 28 -14.43 23.62 11.61
C GLN A 28 -13.65 24.04 12.87
N LEU A 29 -14.28 24.60 13.90
CA LEU A 29 -13.57 25.01 15.12
C LEU A 29 -14.36 24.62 16.38
N ASP A 30 -14.34 23.34 16.74
CA ASP A 30 -14.47 22.93 18.15
C ASP A 30 -14.08 21.46 18.34
N PHE A 31 -12.77 21.17 18.32
CA PHE A 31 -12.25 19.93 18.88
C PHE A 31 -10.91 20.18 19.59
N LEU A 32 -11.03 20.42 20.90
CA LEU A 32 -10.07 20.22 21.99
C LEU A 32 -8.73 20.98 21.92
N GLU A 33 -8.67 22.03 22.72
CA GLU A 33 -7.46 22.55 23.37
C GLU A 33 -6.62 21.39 23.94
N ILE A 34 -5.55 21.01 23.24
CA ILE A 34 -4.44 20.30 23.87
C ILE A 34 -3.52 21.37 24.44
N ASN A 35 -3.62 21.55 25.76
CA ASN A 35 -2.76 22.41 26.56
C ASN A 35 -1.27 22.34 26.14
N GLN A 36 -0.69 23.49 25.77
CA GLN A 36 0.74 23.79 25.97
C GLN A 36 0.96 23.96 27.50
N ALA A 37 2.10 23.68 28.13
CA ALA A 37 3.49 23.78 27.74
C ALA A 37 4.40 22.93 28.66
N ASP A 38 5.71 23.01 28.39
CA ASP A 38 6.83 22.78 29.33
C ASP A 38 7.41 21.36 29.52
N HIS A 39 7.84 20.76 28.41
CA HIS A 39 9.15 20.11 28.33
C HIS A 39 9.44 19.79 26.86
N ASP A 40 10.29 20.58 26.21
CA ASP A 40 10.95 20.16 24.96
C ASP A 40 12.35 19.65 25.36
N PRO A 41 12.52 18.34 25.61
CA PRO A 41 13.78 17.77 26.09
C PRO A 41 14.79 17.68 24.93
N GLY A 42 15.08 18.81 24.27
CA GLY A 42 15.87 18.84 23.04
C GLY A 42 15.23 18.07 21.88
N LEU A 43 15.69 18.38 20.67
CA LEU A 43 15.34 17.60 19.48
C LEU A 43 15.76 16.13 19.70
N PRO A 44 14.83 15.17 19.77
CA PRO A 44 15.22 13.76 19.77
C PRO A 44 15.94 13.48 18.45
N VAL A 45 17.19 13.05 18.57
CA VAL A 45 18.02 12.72 17.40
C VAL A 45 17.34 11.57 16.66
N CYS A 46 17.08 11.76 15.36
CA CYS A 46 16.54 10.72 14.50
C CYS A 46 17.41 9.44 14.67
N PRO A 47 16.84 8.29 15.07
CA PRO A 47 17.62 7.08 15.32
C PRO A 47 18.25 6.49 14.05
N PHE A 48 17.95 7.07 12.89
CA PHE A 48 18.44 6.67 11.58
C PHE A 48 19.37 7.71 10.95
N HIS A 49 19.84 8.72 11.71
CA HIS A 49 20.67 9.81 11.17
C HIS A 49 21.99 9.33 10.53
N SER A 50 22.50 8.18 10.97
CA SER A 50 23.72 7.56 10.46
C SER A 50 23.49 6.70 9.22
N LEU A 51 22.23 6.35 8.92
CA LEU A 51 21.89 5.52 7.77
C LEU A 51 21.71 6.38 6.53
N PRO A 52 22.25 5.97 5.38
CA PRO A 52 22.02 6.68 4.13
C PRO A 52 20.52 6.69 3.78
N VAL A 53 20.08 7.73 3.07
CA VAL A 53 18.69 7.84 2.60
C VAL A 53 18.41 6.78 1.53
N PHE A 54 19.26 6.73 0.50
CA PHE A 54 19.21 5.72 -0.54
C PHE A 54 20.32 4.69 -0.34
N PRO A 55 20.08 3.39 -0.60
CA PRO A 55 21.16 2.40 -0.68
C PRO A 55 22.21 2.82 -1.72
N SER A 56 23.50 2.63 -1.40
CA SER A 56 24.62 3.04 -2.25
C SER A 56 24.75 2.17 -3.52
N ALA A 57 24.74 0.86 -3.37
CA ALA A 57 24.70 -0.12 -4.46
C ALA A 57 23.83 -1.30 -4.04
N LEU A 58 22.90 -1.73 -4.89
CA LEU A 58 22.07 -2.92 -4.62
C LEU A 58 22.86 -4.20 -4.86
N ALA A 59 23.85 -4.17 -5.77
CA ALA A 59 24.75 -5.30 -6.01
C ALA A 59 25.45 -5.82 -4.74
N ASP A 60 25.73 -4.91 -3.81
CA ASP A 60 26.40 -5.25 -2.55
C ASP A 60 25.43 -5.77 -1.48
N LEU A 61 24.11 -5.64 -1.70
CA LEU A 61 23.11 -6.14 -0.77
C LEU A 61 22.99 -7.65 -0.89
N ASN A 62 22.98 -8.33 0.26
CA ASN A 62 22.80 -9.78 0.31
C ASN A 62 21.51 -10.26 -0.38
N ASP A 63 20.47 -9.42 -0.41
CA ASP A 63 19.19 -9.74 -1.03
C ASP A 63 19.28 -9.89 -2.55
N PHE A 64 20.28 -9.26 -3.19
CA PHE A 64 20.49 -9.32 -4.63
C PHE A 64 21.40 -10.48 -5.05
N LYS A 65 21.93 -11.30 -4.13
CA LYS A 65 22.73 -12.49 -4.48
C LYS A 65 21.85 -13.63 -5.04
N GLU A 66 22.45 -14.48 -5.87
CA GLU A 66 21.69 -15.61 -6.45
C GLU A 66 21.39 -16.69 -5.42
N GLU A 67 22.32 -16.91 -4.50
CA GLU A 67 22.19 -17.90 -3.45
C GLU A 67 21.09 -17.50 -2.47
N ILE A 68 20.44 -18.50 -1.88
CA ILE A 68 19.54 -18.38 -0.74
C ILE A 68 20.39 -17.90 0.46
N PRO A 69 20.17 -16.69 1.02
CA PRO A 69 20.91 -16.21 2.18
C PRO A 69 21.09 -17.25 3.29
N ALA A 70 22.32 -17.39 3.80
CA ALA A 70 22.67 -18.41 4.80
C ALA A 70 21.85 -18.35 6.09
N ILE A 71 21.27 -17.17 6.42
CA ILE A 71 20.38 -16.99 7.57
C ILE A 71 19.12 -17.88 7.49
N PHE A 72 18.79 -18.37 6.29
CA PHE A 72 17.62 -19.20 6.01
C PHE A 72 17.81 -20.67 6.42
N LEU A 73 19.06 -21.11 6.62
CA LEU A 73 19.38 -22.47 7.07
C LEU A 73 19.27 -22.65 8.59
N LYS A 74 18.91 -21.59 9.33
CA LYS A 74 18.97 -21.56 10.80
C LYS A 74 17.71 -22.12 11.48
N TYR A 75 16.58 -22.21 10.78
CA TYR A 75 15.31 -22.65 11.36
C TYR A 75 14.86 -23.98 10.74
N GLU A 76 14.73 -25.01 11.57
CA GLU A 76 14.12 -26.28 11.14
C GLU A 76 12.68 -26.04 10.65
N LEU A 77 12.31 -26.72 9.58
CA LEU A 77 10.99 -26.60 8.95
C LEU A 77 9.96 -27.45 9.73
N PRO A 78 8.99 -26.86 10.45
CA PRO A 78 7.87 -27.63 10.99
C PRO A 78 7.06 -28.22 9.84
N PRO A 79 6.39 -29.37 10.07
CA PRO A 79 5.65 -30.06 9.03
C PRO A 79 4.49 -29.22 8.49
N ARG A 80 4.18 -29.42 7.21
CA ARG A 80 3.02 -28.85 6.52
C ARG A 80 1.73 -29.30 7.22
N ILE A 81 0.82 -28.37 7.51
CA ILE A 81 -0.39 -28.66 8.30
C ILE A 81 -1.54 -29.19 7.42
N SER A 82 -1.57 -28.88 6.12
CA SER A 82 -2.68 -29.24 5.22
C SER A 82 -2.30 -30.32 4.22
N SER A 83 -3.19 -31.30 4.03
CA SER A 83 -3.19 -32.21 2.89
C SER A 83 -3.52 -31.45 1.61
N GLU A 84 -2.75 -31.70 0.56
CA GLU A 84 -2.87 -31.11 -0.78
C GLU A 84 -4.30 -31.08 -1.29
N THR A 85 -4.82 -29.88 -1.52
CA THR A 85 -5.97 -29.66 -2.40
C THR A 85 -5.71 -28.37 -3.16
N ASP A 86 -5.82 -28.48 -4.49
CA ASP A 86 -5.55 -27.48 -5.52
C ASP A 86 -4.09 -27.27 -5.90
N GLU A 87 -3.95 -27.05 -7.20
CA GLU A 87 -2.78 -26.75 -8.00
C GLU A 87 -2.08 -25.49 -7.40
N GLU A 88 -1.05 -25.69 -6.56
CA GLU A 88 -0.29 -24.62 -5.90
C GLU A 88 1.20 -24.70 -6.25
N LEU A 89 1.86 -23.54 -6.29
CA LEU A 89 3.28 -23.42 -6.63
C LEU A 89 4.05 -22.77 -5.50
N SER A 90 5.32 -23.14 -5.32
CA SER A 90 6.24 -22.30 -4.55
C SER A 90 6.43 -20.96 -5.28
N PHE A 91 6.91 -19.94 -4.57
CA PHE A 91 7.21 -18.65 -5.22
C PHE A 91 8.22 -18.81 -6.36
N LEU A 92 9.25 -19.65 -6.16
CA LEU A 92 10.30 -19.86 -7.16
C LEU A 92 9.75 -20.59 -8.39
N ASP A 93 8.96 -21.65 -8.21
CA ASP A 93 8.34 -22.39 -9.33
C ASP A 93 7.38 -21.48 -10.12
N PHE A 94 6.60 -20.66 -9.41
CA PHE A 94 5.72 -19.68 -10.04
C PHE A 94 6.52 -18.64 -10.82
N LEU A 95 7.60 -18.12 -10.23
CA LEU A 95 8.47 -17.15 -10.87
C LEU A 95 9.11 -17.74 -12.13
N GLU A 96 9.55 -19.01 -12.11
CA GLU A 96 10.11 -19.72 -13.26
C GLU A 96 9.14 -19.79 -14.44
N GLN A 97 7.87 -20.12 -14.18
CA GLN A 97 6.82 -20.21 -15.20
C GLN A 97 6.42 -18.87 -15.84
N ILE A 98 6.73 -17.75 -15.18
CA ILE A 98 6.46 -16.42 -15.72
C ILE A 98 7.56 -15.97 -16.67
N SER A 99 7.17 -15.60 -17.88
CA SER A 99 8.05 -14.89 -18.81
C SER A 99 8.33 -13.46 -18.30
N PRO A 100 9.59 -12.97 -18.32
CA PRO A 100 9.93 -11.59 -17.98
C PRO A 100 9.05 -10.54 -18.66
N ALA A 101 8.66 -10.78 -19.92
CA ALA A 101 7.81 -9.86 -20.69
C ALA A 101 6.37 -9.74 -20.13
N LYS A 102 5.93 -10.68 -19.30
CA LYS A 102 4.63 -10.62 -18.60
C LYS A 102 4.70 -9.82 -17.30
N VAL A 103 5.89 -9.44 -16.84
CA VAL A 103 6.06 -8.59 -15.66
C VAL A 103 5.86 -7.14 -16.06
N ALA A 104 4.70 -6.59 -15.73
CA ALA A 104 4.42 -5.17 -15.92
C ALA A 104 5.10 -4.34 -14.82
N TRP A 105 5.57 -3.16 -15.19
CA TRP A 105 6.24 -2.20 -14.32
C TRP A 105 5.60 -0.82 -14.48
N GLU A 106 5.56 -0.04 -13.40
CA GLU A 106 5.36 1.41 -13.50
C GLU A 106 6.74 2.06 -13.56
N VAL A 107 6.94 2.95 -14.54
CA VAL A 107 8.23 3.59 -14.82
C VAL A 107 8.11 5.11 -14.75
N ASP A 108 9.22 5.78 -14.50
CA ASP A 108 9.32 7.23 -14.64
C ASP A 108 9.46 7.66 -16.11
N ASN A 109 9.52 8.97 -16.33
CA ASN A 109 9.73 9.58 -17.66
C ASN A 109 11.10 9.26 -18.30
N THR A 110 12.03 8.65 -17.55
CA THR A 110 13.31 8.15 -18.04
C THR A 110 13.33 6.63 -18.23
N ASN A 111 12.15 5.99 -18.22
CA ASN A 111 11.95 4.53 -18.30
C ASN A 111 12.61 3.74 -17.15
N LYS A 112 12.83 4.38 -15.99
CA LYS A 112 13.34 3.67 -14.80
C LYS A 112 12.17 3.14 -13.98
N VAL A 113 12.31 1.92 -13.49
CA VAL A 113 11.29 1.23 -12.67
C VAL A 113 11.06 1.97 -11.35
N LEU A 114 9.80 2.27 -11.06
CA LEU A 114 9.32 2.86 -9.81
C LEU A 114 8.51 1.87 -8.97
N HIS A 115 7.63 1.09 -9.60
CA HIS A 115 6.71 0.17 -8.90
C HIS A 115 6.49 -1.12 -9.68
N PHE A 116 6.06 -2.17 -8.96
CA PHE A 116 5.52 -3.37 -9.60
C PHE A 116 4.14 -3.10 -10.18
N GLY A 117 3.87 -3.70 -11.34
CA GLY A 117 2.52 -3.78 -11.90
C GLY A 117 1.60 -4.75 -11.13
N PRO A 118 0.35 -4.91 -11.60
CA PRO A 118 -0.73 -5.55 -10.83
C PRO A 118 -0.44 -6.98 -10.35
N LEU A 119 0.26 -7.78 -11.16
CA LEU A 119 0.54 -9.18 -10.87
C LEU A 119 1.41 -9.35 -9.61
N PHE A 120 2.63 -8.81 -9.63
CA PHE A 120 3.54 -8.92 -8.51
C PHE A 120 3.14 -8.04 -7.33
N ARG A 121 2.42 -6.94 -7.57
CA ARG A 121 1.73 -6.20 -6.52
C ARG A 121 0.81 -7.12 -5.70
N THR A 122 -0.08 -7.86 -6.37
CA THR A 122 -1.03 -8.77 -5.70
C THR A 122 -0.30 -9.83 -4.88
N ILE A 123 0.77 -10.40 -5.45
CA ILE A 123 1.56 -11.44 -4.79
C ILE A 123 2.28 -10.89 -3.54
N PHE A 124 3.03 -9.79 -3.68
CA PHE A 124 3.78 -9.22 -2.57
C PHE A 124 2.86 -8.70 -1.46
N MET A 125 1.71 -8.12 -1.81
CA MET A 125 0.72 -7.70 -0.82
C MET A 125 0.08 -8.90 -0.10
N GLY A 126 -0.22 -10.00 -0.81
CA GLY A 126 -0.71 -11.22 -0.17
C GLY A 126 0.32 -11.85 0.78
N ILE A 127 1.61 -11.82 0.44
CA ILE A 127 2.69 -12.23 1.35
C ILE A 127 2.76 -11.26 2.55
N ALA A 128 2.68 -9.94 2.31
CA ALA A 128 2.70 -8.91 3.32
C ALA A 128 1.61 -9.10 4.38
N ASP A 129 0.37 -9.38 3.95
CA ASP A 129 -0.76 -9.63 4.84
C ASP A 129 -0.50 -10.81 5.79
N ILE A 130 0.04 -11.92 5.28
CA ILE A 130 0.38 -13.09 6.08
C ILE A 130 1.47 -12.76 7.10
N LEU A 131 2.60 -12.19 6.66
CA LEU A 131 3.73 -11.87 7.53
C LEU A 131 3.33 -10.85 8.61
N TYR A 132 2.58 -9.83 8.23
CA TYR A 132 2.05 -8.85 9.17
C TYR A 132 1.15 -9.50 10.22
N SER A 133 0.24 -10.40 9.81
CA SER A 133 -0.65 -11.12 10.74
C SER A 133 0.13 -11.96 11.76
N TYR A 134 1.23 -12.60 11.33
CA TYR A 134 2.10 -13.37 12.22
C TYR A 134 2.81 -12.47 13.21
N HIS A 135 3.39 -11.37 12.76
CA HIS A 135 4.11 -10.47 13.66
C HIS A 135 3.20 -9.77 14.67
N LYS A 136 1.93 -9.50 14.33
CA LYS A 136 0.93 -9.03 15.30
C LYS A 136 0.66 -10.05 16.42
N ARG A 137 0.84 -11.35 16.14
CA ARG A 137 0.67 -12.45 17.10
C ARG A 137 1.97 -12.90 17.76
N ASN A 138 3.06 -12.13 17.59
CA ASN A 138 4.41 -12.51 18.04
C ASN A 138 4.91 -13.84 17.44
N SER A 139 4.51 -14.13 16.22
CA SER A 139 4.99 -15.25 15.42
C SER A 139 5.71 -14.75 14.16
N PHE A 140 6.38 -15.64 13.46
CA PHE A 140 7.07 -15.36 12.20
C PHE A 140 7.05 -16.60 11.30
N SER A 141 7.25 -16.40 10.00
CA SER A 141 7.31 -17.48 9.01
C SER A 141 8.58 -18.31 9.20
N GLY A 142 9.73 -17.66 9.42
CA GLY A 142 11.04 -18.29 9.63
C GLY A 142 11.70 -18.79 8.35
N ASP A 143 10.90 -19.11 7.33
CA ASP A 143 11.31 -19.38 5.95
C ASP A 143 10.19 -18.92 5.00
N VAL A 144 10.21 -17.65 4.58
CA VAL A 144 9.18 -17.13 3.66
C VAL A 144 9.35 -17.72 2.26
N ILE A 145 10.59 -18.01 1.85
CA ILE A 145 10.89 -18.49 0.50
C ILE A 145 10.30 -19.89 0.30
N GLY A 146 10.58 -20.82 1.22
CA GLY A 146 10.15 -22.21 1.10
C GLY A 146 8.70 -22.46 1.50
N ARG A 147 8.06 -21.56 2.25
CA ARG A 147 6.73 -21.79 2.85
C ARG A 147 5.57 -21.01 2.25
N MET A 148 5.83 -19.99 1.45
CA MET A 148 4.77 -19.30 0.73
C MET A 148 4.31 -20.11 -0.48
N ARG A 149 2.99 -20.21 -0.65
CA ARG A 149 2.34 -20.90 -1.77
C ARG A 149 1.48 -19.93 -2.56
N ILE A 150 1.58 -20.01 -3.88
CA ILE A 150 0.82 -19.21 -4.83
C ILE A 150 -0.14 -20.14 -5.56
N HIS A 151 -1.43 -19.88 -5.42
CA HIS A 151 -2.49 -20.57 -6.14
C HIS A 151 -2.70 -19.91 -7.50
N TYR A 152 -3.24 -20.62 -8.50
CA TYR A 152 -3.49 -20.06 -9.85
C TYR A 152 -4.36 -18.79 -9.86
N GLY A 153 -5.22 -18.60 -8.85
CA GLY A 153 -5.98 -17.36 -8.64
C GLY A 153 -5.19 -16.21 -8.01
N LEU A 154 -3.86 -16.30 -7.93
CA LEU A 154 -2.95 -15.39 -7.20
C LEU A 154 -3.22 -15.28 -5.70
N ARG A 155 -4.04 -16.17 -5.15
CA ARG A 155 -4.21 -16.31 -3.70
C ARG A 155 -2.89 -16.79 -3.11
N ILE A 156 -2.41 -16.08 -2.09
CA ILE A 156 -1.21 -16.44 -1.35
C ILE A 156 -1.61 -17.15 -0.07
N THR A 157 -0.93 -18.24 0.25
CA THR A 157 -1.14 -19.01 1.48
C THR A 157 0.17 -19.43 2.12
N HIS A 158 0.15 -19.69 3.42
CA HIS A 158 1.26 -20.26 4.17
C HIS A 158 0.76 -21.51 4.92
N PRO A 159 0.81 -22.72 4.31
CA PRO A 159 0.24 -23.95 4.86
C PRO A 159 1.15 -24.62 5.91
N TYR A 160 1.87 -23.81 6.68
CA TYR A 160 2.83 -24.26 7.69
C TYR A 160 2.54 -23.58 9.02
N THR A 161 2.88 -24.26 10.12
CA THR A 161 2.80 -23.65 11.44
C THR A 161 3.79 -22.49 11.51
N PRO A 162 3.36 -21.27 11.85
CA PRO A 162 4.30 -20.18 12.06
C PRO A 162 5.17 -20.51 13.29
N ALA A 163 6.43 -20.08 13.25
CA ALA A 163 7.31 -20.20 14.39
C ALA A 163 6.87 -19.22 15.49
N ASN A 164 6.72 -19.74 16.71
CA ASN A 164 6.41 -18.93 17.89
C ASN A 164 7.69 -18.59 18.64
N THR A 165 7.74 -17.39 19.20
CA THR A 165 8.81 -16.98 20.11
C THR A 165 8.29 -16.60 21.48
N SER A 166 9.19 -16.61 22.46
CA SER A 166 9.05 -15.77 23.64
C SER A 166 9.01 -14.30 23.19
N HIS A 167 8.28 -13.44 23.91
CA HIS A 167 8.08 -12.02 23.56
C HIS A 167 9.35 -11.31 23.03
N ASN A 168 9.22 -10.61 21.90
CA ASN A 168 10.23 -9.73 21.27
C ASN A 168 11.40 -10.39 20.51
N ASP A 169 11.21 -11.53 19.83
CA ASP A 169 12.24 -12.01 18.91
C ASP A 169 12.35 -11.15 17.63
N LEU A 170 13.22 -10.15 17.69
CA LEU A 170 13.56 -9.30 16.53
C LEU A 170 14.31 -10.08 15.45
N ASP A 171 14.95 -11.22 15.78
CA ASP A 171 15.72 -12.00 14.81
C ASP A 171 14.78 -12.73 13.85
N GLY A 172 13.70 -13.36 14.35
CA GLY A 172 12.68 -13.98 13.50
C GLY A 172 12.01 -13.00 12.53
N ARG A 173 11.70 -11.78 13.01
CA ARG A 173 11.16 -10.71 12.14
C ARG A 173 12.18 -10.24 11.10
N LYS A 174 13.43 -10.07 11.51
CA LYS A 174 14.51 -9.69 10.60
C LYS A 174 14.69 -10.73 9.49
N VAL A 175 14.61 -12.02 9.84
CA VAL A 175 14.68 -13.14 8.89
C VAL A 175 13.55 -13.05 7.87
N ASP A 176 12.30 -12.85 8.29
CA ASP A 176 11.17 -12.70 7.37
C ASP A 176 11.31 -11.48 6.44
N ILE A 177 11.80 -10.36 6.96
CA ILE A 177 12.09 -9.16 6.14
C ILE A 177 13.16 -9.44 5.09
N ILE A 178 14.27 -10.09 5.48
CA ILE A 178 15.35 -10.43 4.54
C ILE A 178 14.82 -11.37 3.46
N HIS A 179 14.05 -12.40 3.82
CA HIS A 179 13.42 -13.27 2.83
C HIS A 179 12.52 -12.49 1.88
N PHE A 180 11.64 -11.62 2.41
CA PHE A 180 10.72 -10.84 1.60
C PHE A 180 11.47 -9.95 0.61
N ARG A 181 12.51 -9.25 1.06
CA ARG A 181 13.38 -8.42 0.20
C ARG A 181 14.08 -9.26 -0.86
N TRP A 182 14.57 -10.45 -0.51
CA TRP A 182 15.19 -11.37 -1.47
C TRP A 182 14.21 -11.83 -2.55
N LEU A 183 12.94 -12.13 -2.20
CA LEU A 183 11.91 -12.46 -3.19
C LEU A 183 11.68 -11.30 -4.17
N VAL A 184 11.67 -10.06 -3.68
CA VAL A 184 11.57 -8.84 -4.50
C VAL A 184 12.76 -8.73 -5.45
N ALA A 185 13.99 -8.89 -4.93
CA ALA A 185 15.21 -8.84 -5.72
C ALA A 185 15.27 -9.95 -6.78
N LYS A 186 14.76 -11.15 -6.48
CA LYS A 186 14.69 -12.25 -7.45
C LYS A 186 13.82 -11.94 -8.66
N VAL A 187 12.67 -11.28 -8.46
CA VAL A 187 11.84 -10.85 -9.59
C VAL A 187 12.58 -9.83 -10.45
N VAL A 188 13.23 -8.86 -9.82
CA VAL A 188 14.03 -7.83 -10.51
C VAL A 188 15.15 -8.47 -11.33
N ARG A 189 15.97 -9.34 -10.74
CA ARG A 189 17.08 -10.01 -11.44
C ARG A 189 16.60 -10.90 -12.57
N LYS A 190 15.49 -11.63 -12.38
CA LYS A 190 14.89 -12.41 -13.47
C LYS A 190 14.50 -11.53 -14.66
N CYS A 191 14.01 -10.31 -14.41
CA CYS A 191 13.52 -9.44 -15.47
C CYS A 191 14.62 -8.64 -16.18
N PHE A 192 15.66 -8.22 -15.45
CA PHE A 192 16.67 -7.29 -15.97
C PHE A 192 18.09 -7.88 -16.04
N GLY A 193 18.30 -9.14 -15.64
CA GLY A 193 19.61 -9.79 -15.65
C GLY A 193 20.62 -9.06 -14.77
N GLU A 194 21.86 -8.99 -15.22
CA GLU A 194 22.97 -8.28 -14.54
C GLU A 194 22.86 -6.74 -14.68
N ASP A 195 22.14 -6.24 -15.68
CA ASP A 195 22.00 -4.80 -15.95
C ASP A 195 20.89 -4.13 -15.11
N TYR A 196 20.35 -4.82 -14.10
CA TYR A 196 19.22 -4.35 -13.30
C TYR A 196 19.43 -2.97 -12.66
N GLU A 197 20.66 -2.65 -12.23
CA GLU A 197 20.97 -1.34 -11.63
C GLU A 197 20.65 -0.17 -12.57
N SER A 198 20.84 -0.38 -13.87
CA SER A 198 20.54 0.62 -14.90
C SER A 198 19.04 0.73 -15.17
N HIS A 199 18.20 -0.20 -14.73
CA HIS A 199 16.76 -0.18 -14.96
C HIS A 199 15.98 0.37 -13.76
N LEU A 200 16.53 0.29 -12.56
CA LEU A 200 15.84 0.71 -11.34
C LEU A 200 16.01 2.21 -11.07
N SER A 201 14.92 2.89 -10.72
CA SER A 201 15.00 4.25 -10.17
C SER A 201 15.65 4.21 -8.79
N LYS A 202 16.27 5.31 -8.36
CA LYS A 202 16.74 5.45 -6.97
C LYS A 202 15.62 5.28 -5.95
N TYR A 203 14.38 5.63 -6.30
CA TYR A 203 13.21 5.56 -5.43
C TYR A 203 12.76 4.13 -5.18
N PHE A 204 12.82 3.26 -6.20
CA PHE A 204 12.57 1.83 -6.03
C PHE A 204 13.55 1.22 -5.01
N LYS A 205 14.81 1.68 -5.00
CA LYS A 205 15.85 1.22 -4.07
C LYS A 205 15.51 1.47 -2.60
N LEU A 206 14.62 2.42 -2.28
CA LEU A 206 14.17 2.66 -0.90
C LEU A 206 13.51 1.41 -0.28
N CYS A 207 12.93 0.52 -1.10
CA CYS A 207 12.40 -0.76 -0.65
C CYS A 207 13.48 -1.66 -0.01
N PHE A 208 14.77 -1.39 -0.27
CA PHE A 208 15.91 -2.12 0.26
C PHE A 208 16.69 -1.32 1.31
N SER A 209 16.12 -0.22 1.81
CA SER A 209 16.76 0.61 2.82
C SER A 209 17.18 -0.19 4.05
N GLU A 210 18.38 0.10 4.57
CA GLU A 210 18.89 -0.51 5.80
C GLU A 210 18.06 -0.12 7.03
N LEU A 211 17.24 0.92 6.93
CA LEU A 211 16.35 1.33 8.01
C LEU A 211 15.46 0.18 8.47
N PHE A 212 15.02 -0.69 7.54
CA PHE A 212 14.15 -1.82 7.85
C PHE A 212 14.86 -2.97 8.56
N LEU A 213 16.19 -3.02 8.48
CA LEU A 213 17.04 -4.00 9.16
C LEU A 213 17.64 -3.44 10.46
N HIS A 214 17.57 -2.13 10.67
CA HIS A 214 17.98 -1.48 11.90
C HIS A 214 17.06 -1.87 13.07
N LYS A 215 17.61 -1.96 14.29
CA LYS A 215 16.87 -2.38 15.49
C LYS A 215 15.58 -1.59 15.71
N ASN A 216 15.61 -0.27 15.54
CA ASN A 216 14.42 0.57 15.67
C ASN A 216 13.43 0.41 14.52
N GLY A 217 13.92 0.16 13.30
CA GLY A 217 13.09 -0.23 12.14
C GLY A 217 12.34 -1.52 12.39
N LEU A 218 13.06 -2.58 12.75
CA LEU A 218 12.49 -3.87 13.09
C LEU A 218 11.45 -3.78 14.21
N LYS A 219 11.71 -2.95 15.23
CA LYS A 219 10.79 -2.80 16.36
C LYS A 219 9.51 -2.06 15.99
N ARG A 220 9.59 -0.98 15.20
CA ARG A 220 8.50 0.00 15.04
C ARG A 220 7.95 0.16 13.63
N TYR A 221 8.79 -0.01 12.63
CA TYR A 221 8.49 0.35 11.24
C TYR A 221 8.57 -0.83 10.28
N PHE A 222 8.74 -2.05 10.78
CA PHE A 222 8.88 -3.25 9.96
C PHE A 222 7.74 -3.44 8.96
N MET A 223 6.52 -3.04 9.32
CA MET A 223 5.37 -3.19 8.43
C MET A 223 5.48 -2.35 7.15
N PHE A 224 6.19 -1.22 7.20
CA PHE A 224 6.41 -0.38 6.02
C PHE A 224 7.34 -1.04 4.99
N GLN A 225 8.09 -2.08 5.37
CA GLN A 225 8.81 -2.92 4.41
C GLN A 225 7.86 -3.78 3.58
N TYR A 226 6.82 -4.33 4.22
CA TYR A 226 5.85 -5.21 3.58
C TYR A 226 4.83 -4.42 2.75
N TYR A 227 4.39 -3.30 3.29
CA TYR A 227 3.52 -2.33 2.60
C TYR A 227 4.36 -1.17 2.04
N HIS A 228 5.48 -1.48 1.40
CA HIS A 228 6.31 -0.45 0.80
C HIS A 228 5.61 0.15 -0.44
N PRO A 229 5.73 1.46 -0.72
CA PRO A 229 5.06 2.09 -1.86
C PRO A 229 5.38 1.51 -3.23
N VAL A 230 6.47 0.76 -3.37
CA VAL A 230 6.79 -0.06 -4.57
C VAL A 230 5.65 -1.03 -4.94
N PHE A 231 4.79 -1.40 -3.99
CA PHE A 231 3.64 -2.27 -4.19
C PHE A 231 2.30 -1.53 -4.20
N TYR A 232 2.27 -0.20 -4.09
CA TYR A 232 1.01 0.53 -3.96
C TYR A 232 0.23 0.60 -5.28
N ASN A 233 -1.09 0.42 -5.18
CA ASN A 233 -2.02 0.86 -6.21
C ASN A 233 -2.43 2.33 -6.02
N ASP A 234 -3.22 2.86 -6.94
CA ASP A 234 -3.67 4.25 -6.91
C ASP A 234 -4.51 4.58 -5.67
N GLY A 235 -5.30 3.61 -5.16
CA GLY A 235 -6.03 3.75 -3.91
C GLY A 235 -5.11 3.82 -2.70
N ASP A 236 -4.04 3.02 -2.67
CA ASP A 236 -3.02 3.06 -1.63
C ASP A 236 -2.28 4.42 -1.64
N LYS A 237 -1.92 4.91 -2.83
CA LYS A 237 -1.30 6.23 -3.01
C LYS A 237 -2.20 7.37 -2.49
N TYR A 238 -3.48 7.36 -2.88
CA TYR A 238 -4.50 8.29 -2.39
C TYR A 238 -4.57 8.28 -0.85
N LYS A 239 -4.75 7.10 -0.25
CA LYS A 239 -4.89 6.95 1.21
C LYS A 239 -3.67 7.50 1.96
N LEU A 240 -2.46 7.21 1.47
CA LEU A 240 -1.23 7.69 2.09
C LEU A 240 -1.21 9.22 2.14
N VAL A 241 -1.46 9.85 0.99
CA VAL A 241 -1.42 11.31 0.86
C VAL A 241 -2.43 11.99 1.79
N HIS A 242 -3.64 11.44 1.92
CA HIS A 242 -4.66 11.98 2.81
C HIS A 242 -4.23 11.91 4.27
N VAL A 243 -3.73 10.76 4.70
CA VAL A 243 -3.26 10.60 6.08
C VAL A 243 -2.11 11.55 6.40
N LEU A 244 -1.17 11.74 5.48
CA LEU A 244 -0.06 12.68 5.69
C LEU A 244 -0.51 14.14 5.71
N ALA A 245 -1.48 14.51 4.87
CA ALA A 245 -2.09 15.83 4.90
C ALA A 245 -2.82 16.08 6.23
N ASP A 246 -3.55 15.09 6.75
CA ASP A 246 -4.26 15.17 8.03
C ASP A 246 -3.30 15.26 9.22
N LEU A 247 -2.20 14.49 9.20
CA LEU A 247 -1.12 14.63 10.20
C LEU A 247 -0.59 16.06 10.26
N ARG A 248 -0.32 16.65 9.09
CA ARG A 248 0.15 18.04 9.02
C ARG A 248 -0.92 19.01 9.54
N LYS A 249 -2.20 18.80 9.22
CA LYS A 249 -3.30 19.65 9.71
C LYS A 249 -3.37 19.62 11.24
N ARG A 250 -3.13 18.46 11.85
CA ARG A 250 -3.17 18.27 13.30
C ARG A 250 -2.03 18.95 14.06
N ASP A 251 -0.81 18.92 13.54
CA ASP A 251 0.34 19.65 14.11
C ASP A 251 1.31 20.11 13.02
N VAL A 252 1.05 21.32 12.50
CA VAL A 252 1.85 21.93 11.41
C VAL A 252 3.30 22.13 11.82
N ARG A 253 3.56 22.50 13.09
CA ARG A 253 4.91 22.81 13.57
C ARG A 253 5.75 21.54 13.62
N TYR A 254 5.22 20.48 14.24
CA TYR A 254 5.92 19.19 14.27
C TYR A 254 6.14 18.66 12.86
N PHE A 255 5.11 18.67 12.01
CA PHE A 255 5.23 18.15 10.66
C PHE A 255 6.30 18.90 9.86
N THR A 256 6.32 20.24 9.94
CA THR A 256 7.30 21.06 9.24
C THR A 256 8.72 20.85 9.74
N GLN A 257 8.91 20.62 11.04
CA GLN A 257 10.23 20.49 11.66
C GLN A 257 10.87 19.12 11.45
N PHE A 258 10.08 18.05 11.46
CA PHE A 258 10.60 16.68 11.53
C PHE A 258 10.45 15.88 10.23
N PHE A 259 9.55 16.27 9.32
CA PHE A 259 9.39 15.56 8.06
C PHE A 259 10.37 16.14 7.02
N GLY A 260 11.04 15.24 6.32
CA GLY A 260 12.31 15.46 5.64
C GLY A 260 12.23 15.71 4.14
N LEU A 261 11.10 16.12 3.55
CA LEU A 261 11.08 16.41 2.10
C LEU A 261 11.98 17.60 1.73
N HIS A 262 12.40 18.40 2.72
CA HIS A 262 13.47 19.39 2.59
C HIS A 262 14.86 18.79 2.35
N ASP A 263 15.11 17.51 2.65
CA ASP A 263 16.39 16.86 2.36
C ASP A 263 16.61 16.83 0.83
N PRO A 264 17.66 17.50 0.31
CA PRO A 264 17.94 17.56 -1.11
C PRO A 264 18.13 16.18 -1.76
N LYS A 265 18.50 15.14 -0.99
CA LYS A 265 18.67 13.78 -1.50
C LYS A 265 17.39 13.26 -2.16
N TYR A 266 16.22 13.55 -1.58
CA TYR A 266 14.95 13.15 -2.18
C TYR A 266 14.66 13.88 -3.49
N GLY A 267 15.16 15.10 -3.66
CA GLY A 267 14.93 15.91 -4.85
C GLY A 267 13.64 16.74 -4.83
N TYR A 268 12.94 16.82 -3.70
CA TYR A 268 11.65 17.54 -3.58
C TYR A 268 11.70 18.80 -2.71
N HIS A 269 12.90 19.23 -2.28
CA HIS A 269 13.10 20.42 -1.46
C HIS A 269 12.55 21.72 -2.11
N CYS A 270 12.40 21.74 -3.43
CA CYS A 270 11.81 22.82 -4.22
C CYS A 270 10.78 22.31 -5.24
N TRP A 271 9.97 21.31 -4.86
CA TRP A 271 9.04 20.60 -5.76
C TRP A 271 8.13 21.52 -6.59
N TRP A 272 7.77 22.70 -6.08
CA TRP A 272 6.96 23.69 -6.80
C TRP A 272 7.62 24.21 -8.08
N SER A 273 8.96 24.19 -8.14
CA SER A 273 9.71 24.55 -9.36
C SER A 273 9.39 23.63 -10.53
N SER A 274 9.05 22.36 -10.24
CA SER A 274 8.59 21.41 -11.26
C SER A 274 7.29 21.85 -11.92
N LEU A 275 6.48 22.68 -11.26
CA LEU A 275 5.20 23.19 -11.79
C LEU A 275 5.30 24.56 -12.45
N ALA A 276 6.50 25.14 -12.57
CA ALA A 276 6.67 26.51 -13.06
C ALA A 276 6.15 26.76 -14.50
N LYS A 277 5.96 25.70 -15.28
CA LYS A 277 5.43 25.75 -16.66
C LYS A 277 3.95 25.33 -16.78
N GLU A 278 3.32 24.94 -15.68
CA GLU A 278 1.89 24.61 -15.67
C GLU A 278 1.04 25.88 -15.79
N ASN A 279 -0.14 25.76 -16.40
CA ASN A 279 -1.18 26.79 -16.41
C ASN A 279 -2.40 26.33 -15.59
N ASP A 280 -3.33 27.24 -15.35
CA ASP A 280 -4.58 27.00 -14.62
C ASP A 280 -5.50 25.97 -15.30
N GLU A 281 -5.37 25.79 -16.61
CA GLU A 281 -6.08 24.75 -17.37
C GLU A 281 -5.53 23.33 -17.15
N SER A 282 -4.27 23.20 -16.71
CA SER A 282 -3.65 21.91 -16.46
C SER A 282 -4.12 21.28 -15.15
N MET A 283 -4.15 19.95 -15.08
CA MET A 283 -4.61 19.24 -13.87
C MET A 283 -3.82 19.59 -12.61
N LEU A 284 -2.49 19.72 -12.73
CA LEU A 284 -1.63 20.05 -11.59
C LEU A 284 -1.56 21.57 -11.38
N GLY A 285 -1.54 22.35 -12.45
CA GLY A 285 -1.46 23.82 -12.39
C GLY A 285 -2.73 24.47 -11.88
N GLY A 286 -3.92 23.98 -12.23
CA GLY A 286 -5.19 24.50 -11.69
C GLY A 286 -5.27 24.41 -10.16
N VAL A 287 -4.74 23.32 -9.59
CA VAL A 287 -4.66 23.14 -8.13
C VAL A 287 -3.56 23.99 -7.53
N TYR A 288 -2.40 24.06 -8.18
CA TYR A 288 -1.24 24.81 -7.68
C TYR A 288 -1.44 26.33 -7.73
N LEU A 289 -2.08 26.84 -8.77
CA LEU A 289 -2.29 28.27 -9.04
C LEU A 289 -3.56 28.81 -8.42
N TYR A 290 -4.37 27.97 -7.76
CA TYR A 290 -5.56 28.43 -7.04
C TYR A 290 -5.16 29.48 -5.99
N THR A 291 -5.76 30.67 -6.12
CA THR A 291 -5.30 31.94 -5.52
C THR A 291 -5.08 31.88 -4.01
N ASP A 292 -5.90 31.11 -3.29
CA ASP A 292 -5.82 31.01 -1.83
C ASP A 292 -4.80 29.96 -1.34
N ASN A 293 -4.41 29.01 -2.20
CA ASN A 293 -3.52 27.90 -1.82
C ASN A 293 -2.04 28.16 -2.10
N LYS A 294 -1.72 28.85 -3.20
CA LYS A 294 -0.33 29.01 -3.67
C LYS A 294 0.57 29.65 -2.61
N ILE A 295 0.19 30.85 -2.16
CA ILE A 295 0.98 31.65 -1.22
C ILE A 295 0.81 31.15 0.22
N ALA A 296 -0.41 30.74 0.60
CA ALA A 296 -0.71 30.39 1.99
C ALA A 296 -0.26 28.97 2.37
N ALA A 297 -0.26 28.02 1.42
CA ALA A 297 -0.04 26.61 1.72
C ALA A 297 1.23 26.02 1.08
N TYR A 298 1.61 26.43 -0.13
CA TYR A 298 2.63 25.73 -0.93
C TYR A 298 3.99 26.44 -1.03
N ASP A 299 4.00 27.75 -1.24
CA ASP A 299 5.22 28.49 -1.58
C ASP A 299 6.32 28.33 -0.51
N ASN A 300 7.53 28.03 -0.99
CA ASN A 300 8.74 27.83 -0.17
C ASN A 300 8.63 26.78 0.94
N ASN A 301 7.66 25.86 0.86
CA ASN A 301 7.46 24.82 1.85
C ASN A 301 7.54 23.43 1.22
N SER A 302 8.69 22.77 1.34
CA SER A 302 8.88 21.40 0.80
C SER A 302 7.93 20.39 1.45
N ASN A 303 7.57 20.60 2.72
CA ASN A 303 6.69 19.75 3.50
C ASN A 303 5.20 19.99 3.22
N SER A 304 4.86 20.88 2.30
CA SER A 304 3.48 21.08 1.82
C SER A 304 3.09 20.15 0.67
N LEU A 305 4.04 19.44 0.06
CA LEU A 305 3.78 18.54 -1.07
C LEU A 305 2.67 17.51 -0.80
N PRO A 306 2.57 16.86 0.39
CA PRO A 306 1.43 15.99 0.69
C PRO A 306 0.07 16.69 0.60
N ILE A 307 -0.02 17.97 0.99
CA ILE A 307 -1.26 18.74 0.87
C ILE A 307 -1.57 19.02 -0.58
N PHE A 308 -0.56 19.42 -1.35
CA PHE A 308 -0.73 19.67 -2.77
C PHE A 308 -1.26 18.40 -3.47
N LEU A 309 -0.67 17.24 -3.21
CA LEU A 309 -1.13 15.97 -3.75
C LEU A 309 -2.57 15.64 -3.28
N ARG A 310 -2.89 15.88 -2.00
CA ARG A 310 -4.26 15.68 -1.47
C ARG A 310 -5.26 16.56 -2.23
N ASN A 311 -4.93 17.82 -2.40
CA ASN A 311 -5.77 18.77 -3.11
C ASN A 311 -5.90 18.42 -4.60
N CYS A 312 -4.87 17.83 -5.21
CA CYS A 312 -4.97 17.24 -6.54
C CYS A 312 -5.98 16.10 -6.58
N HIS A 313 -6.00 15.22 -5.57
CA HIS A 313 -6.98 14.15 -5.51
C HIS A 313 -8.41 14.62 -5.25
N GLU A 314 -8.59 15.61 -4.38
CA GLU A 314 -9.90 16.13 -3.95
C GLU A 314 -10.52 17.09 -4.97
N HIS A 315 -9.70 17.92 -5.61
CA HIS A 315 -10.14 18.96 -6.54
C HIS A 315 -9.84 18.62 -8.00
N TYR A 316 -9.48 17.37 -8.29
CA TYR A 316 -9.47 16.88 -9.65
C TYR A 316 -10.90 16.90 -10.22
N THR A 317 -11.22 17.96 -10.96
CA THR A 317 -12.48 18.15 -11.68
C THR A 317 -12.38 17.72 -13.15
N GLY A 318 -11.35 16.95 -13.53
CA GLY A 318 -11.08 16.55 -14.90
C GLY A 318 -12.35 16.10 -15.63
N GLY A 319 -12.85 17.00 -16.48
CA GLY A 319 -14.15 17.01 -17.17
C GLY A 319 -15.06 15.82 -16.86
N THR A 320 -15.94 15.98 -15.87
CA THR A 320 -17.02 15.02 -15.55
C THR A 320 -17.82 14.61 -16.78
N GLU A 321 -18.00 15.50 -17.76
CA GLU A 321 -18.67 15.20 -19.04
C GLU A 321 -17.84 14.30 -19.98
N THR A 322 -16.54 14.55 -20.11
CA THR A 322 -15.63 13.75 -20.96
C THR A 322 -15.36 12.37 -20.34
N LYS A 323 -15.37 12.29 -19.01
CA LYS A 323 -15.16 11.06 -18.23
C LYS A 323 -16.35 10.09 -18.37
N ASN A 324 -17.58 10.58 -18.27
CA ASN A 324 -18.77 9.74 -18.49
C ASN A 324 -18.80 9.19 -19.93
N LYS A 325 -18.46 10.02 -20.91
CA LYS A 325 -18.40 9.60 -22.32
C LYS A 325 -17.33 8.52 -22.56
N ARG A 326 -16.11 8.70 -22.05
CA ARG A 326 -15.03 7.72 -22.20
C ARG A 326 -15.29 6.41 -21.44
N ILE A 327 -15.93 6.46 -20.27
CA ILE A 327 -16.32 5.26 -19.51
C ILE A 327 -17.37 4.46 -20.27
N ILE A 328 -18.37 5.12 -20.85
CA ILE A 328 -19.38 4.49 -21.70
C ILE A 328 -18.72 3.85 -22.93
N GLU A 329 -17.85 4.58 -23.62
CA GLU A 329 -17.11 4.08 -24.79
C GLU A 329 -16.20 2.89 -24.43
N ARG A 330 -15.48 2.95 -23.30
CA ARG A 330 -14.60 1.88 -22.84
C ARG A 330 -15.37 0.63 -22.44
N ASN A 331 -16.51 0.78 -21.77
CA ASN A 331 -17.37 -0.35 -21.39
C ASN A 331 -17.96 -1.03 -22.63
N GLN A 332 -18.38 -0.26 -23.63
CA GLN A 332 -18.83 -0.80 -24.92
C GLN A 332 -17.72 -1.55 -25.66
N GLN A 333 -16.48 -1.02 -25.64
CA GLN A 333 -15.31 -1.67 -26.22
C GLN A 333 -15.00 -3.01 -25.51
N ILE A 334 -15.03 -3.03 -24.17
CA ILE A 334 -14.78 -4.24 -23.37
C ILE A 334 -15.86 -5.30 -23.62
N GLU A 335 -17.14 -4.91 -23.72
CA GLU A 335 -18.22 -5.84 -24.04
C GLU A 335 -18.04 -6.46 -25.44
N LYS A 336 -17.62 -5.65 -26.42
CA LYS A 336 -17.31 -6.14 -27.77
C LYS A 336 -16.11 -7.10 -27.77
N GLU A 337 -15.02 -6.73 -27.12
CA GLU A 337 -13.82 -7.57 -26.98
C GLU A 337 -14.14 -8.89 -26.26
N ASN A 338 -14.94 -8.85 -25.19
CA ASN A 338 -15.38 -10.04 -24.46
C ASN A 338 -16.26 -10.95 -25.35
N GLY A 339 -17.13 -10.36 -26.18
CA GLY A 339 -17.91 -11.10 -27.16
C GLY A 339 -17.01 -11.80 -28.19
N GLU A 340 -16.00 -11.11 -28.72
CA GLU A 340 -15.04 -11.67 -29.68
C GLU A 340 -14.17 -12.79 -29.06
N ILE A 341 -13.74 -12.62 -27.81
CA ILE A 341 -13.01 -13.64 -27.05
C ILE A 341 -13.88 -14.87 -26.81
N GLN A 342 -15.15 -14.70 -26.43
CA GLN A 342 -16.08 -15.83 -26.26
C GLN A 342 -16.32 -16.60 -27.56
N ILE A 343 -16.41 -15.89 -28.70
CA ILE A 343 -16.56 -16.52 -30.02
C ILE A 343 -15.29 -17.30 -30.39
N LYS A 344 -14.09 -16.73 -30.17
CA LYS A 344 -12.82 -17.42 -30.40
C LYS A 344 -12.70 -18.66 -29.51
N ASN A 345 -13.02 -18.54 -28.22
CA ASN A 345 -12.96 -19.63 -27.26
C ASN A 345 -13.91 -20.77 -27.63
N LYS A 346 -15.14 -20.47 -28.09
CA LYS A 346 -16.07 -21.49 -28.60
C LYS A 346 -15.52 -22.22 -29.84
N LYS A 347 -14.91 -21.50 -30.80
CA LYS A 347 -14.32 -22.12 -32.00
C LYS A 347 -13.11 -23.00 -31.68
N VAL A 348 -12.27 -22.57 -30.75
CA VAL A 348 -11.12 -23.36 -30.28
C VAL A 348 -11.59 -24.61 -29.53
N GLN A 349 -12.58 -24.48 -28.62
CA GLN A 349 -13.19 -25.62 -27.94
C GLN A 349 -13.81 -26.63 -28.91
N GLN A 350 -14.49 -26.18 -29.97
CA GLN A 350 -15.06 -27.07 -31.00
C GLN A 350 -13.98 -27.83 -31.80
N ARG A 351 -12.89 -27.17 -32.19
CA ARG A 351 -11.78 -27.82 -32.91
C ARG A 351 -11.01 -28.80 -32.02
N MET A 352 -10.87 -28.49 -30.73
CA MET A 352 -10.05 -29.27 -29.79
C MET A 352 -10.81 -30.44 -29.16
N ARG A 353 -12.15 -30.37 -29.05
CA ARG A 353 -12.99 -31.57 -28.79
C ARG A 353 -12.80 -32.65 -29.87
N HIS A 354 -12.40 -32.23 -31.06
CA HIS A 354 -12.06 -33.12 -32.17
C HIS A 354 -10.65 -33.74 -32.04
N CYS A 355 -9.79 -33.21 -31.16
CA CYS A 355 -8.35 -33.57 -31.05
C CYS A 355 -7.89 -34.03 -29.65
N GLY A 356 -8.74 -34.04 -28.62
CA GLY A 356 -8.45 -34.65 -27.31
C GLY A 356 -7.48 -33.91 -26.36
N GLN A 357 -7.11 -32.65 -26.64
CA GLN A 357 -6.13 -31.88 -25.85
C GLN A 357 -6.78 -30.85 -24.93
N GLN A 358 -7.44 -31.29 -23.86
CA GLN A 358 -8.31 -30.45 -23.02
C GLN A 358 -7.58 -29.75 -21.84
N ALA A 359 -6.50 -30.32 -21.32
CA ALA A 359 -5.81 -29.83 -20.11
C ALA A 359 -4.99 -28.54 -20.31
N ASN A 360 -4.27 -28.39 -21.43
CA ASN A 360 -3.45 -27.20 -21.71
C ASN A 360 -4.29 -25.92 -21.93
N LEU A 361 -5.57 -26.05 -22.31
CA LEU A 361 -6.46 -24.94 -22.58
C LEU A 361 -6.99 -24.28 -21.29
N GLU A 362 -7.19 -25.07 -20.22
CA GLU A 362 -7.64 -24.52 -18.94
C GLU A 362 -6.60 -23.61 -18.30
N LEU A 363 -5.32 -23.91 -18.48
CA LEU A 363 -4.21 -23.09 -18.00
C LEU A 363 -4.13 -21.75 -18.76
N GLU A 364 -4.21 -21.78 -20.10
CA GLU A 364 -4.16 -20.57 -20.93
C GLU A 364 -5.41 -19.68 -20.76
N LEU A 365 -6.60 -20.27 -20.62
CA LEU A 365 -7.85 -19.52 -20.39
C LEU A 365 -7.95 -18.93 -18.99
N LYS A 366 -7.43 -19.61 -17.95
CA LYS A 366 -7.38 -19.08 -16.58
C LYS A 366 -6.32 -17.97 -16.42
N LEU A 367 -5.24 -18.01 -17.19
CA LEU A 367 -4.19 -16.98 -17.22
C LEU A 367 -4.52 -15.81 -18.15
N THR A 368 -5.54 -15.93 -19.00
CA THR A 368 -6.06 -14.80 -19.77
C THR A 368 -6.89 -13.94 -18.81
N PRO A 369 -6.56 -12.66 -18.59
CA PRO A 369 -7.27 -11.86 -17.60
C PRO A 369 -8.75 -11.77 -18.00
N ILE A 370 -9.64 -12.30 -17.16
CA ILE A 370 -11.05 -11.90 -17.20
C ILE A 370 -11.03 -10.42 -16.84
N LYS A 371 -11.22 -9.55 -17.84
CA LYS A 371 -11.45 -8.12 -17.60
C LYS A 371 -12.70 -8.04 -16.74
N GLN A 372 -12.50 -7.87 -15.43
CA GLN A 372 -13.58 -7.65 -14.47
C GLN A 372 -14.42 -6.49 -14.98
N LYS A 373 -15.74 -6.67 -14.96
CA LYS A 373 -16.68 -5.58 -15.24
C LYS A 373 -16.52 -4.59 -14.08
N ILE A 374 -15.70 -3.56 -14.29
CA ILE A 374 -15.48 -2.53 -13.27
C ILE A 374 -16.83 -1.83 -13.10
N SER A 375 -17.41 -1.91 -11.91
CA SER A 375 -18.60 -1.13 -11.57
C SER A 375 -18.33 0.34 -11.89
N SER A 376 -19.29 1.03 -12.50
CA SER A 376 -19.19 2.47 -12.80
C SER A 376 -18.85 3.31 -11.56
N ASP A 377 -19.17 2.76 -10.38
CA ASP A 377 -19.04 3.42 -9.09
C ASP A 377 -17.68 3.09 -8.42
N GLN A 378 -16.83 2.29 -9.08
CA GLN A 378 -15.53 1.79 -8.58
C GLN A 378 -14.34 2.11 -9.49
N LEU A 379 -14.50 2.83 -10.60
CA LEU A 379 -13.34 3.38 -11.30
C LEU A 379 -12.77 4.49 -10.41
N PRO A 380 -11.58 4.31 -9.80
CA PRO A 380 -11.07 5.32 -8.89
C PRO A 380 -10.87 6.60 -9.69
N PHE A 381 -11.23 7.73 -9.09
CA PHE A 381 -11.06 9.08 -9.64
C PHE A 381 -9.60 9.43 -10.05
N HIS A 382 -8.66 8.49 -9.95
CA HIS A 382 -7.22 8.71 -9.94
C HIS A 382 -6.45 8.09 -11.12
N CYS A 383 -7.08 7.31 -12.01
CA CYS A 383 -6.35 6.63 -13.08
C CYS A 383 -5.71 7.57 -14.12
N GLU A 384 -6.25 8.79 -14.31
CA GLU A 384 -5.63 9.82 -15.16
C GLU A 384 -4.69 10.76 -14.37
N LEU A 385 -4.87 10.85 -13.05
CA LEU A 385 -4.09 11.73 -12.18
C LEU A 385 -2.75 11.11 -11.80
N GLU A 386 -2.74 9.83 -11.41
CA GLU A 386 -1.52 9.15 -10.96
C GLU A 386 -0.40 9.10 -11.99
N PRO A 387 -0.66 8.89 -13.30
CA PRO A 387 0.38 9.01 -14.32
C PRO A 387 1.02 10.40 -14.35
N LYS A 388 0.22 11.47 -14.16
CA LYS A 388 0.74 12.85 -14.13
C LYS A 388 1.53 13.14 -12.86
N ILE A 389 1.06 12.67 -11.70
CA ILE A 389 1.81 12.76 -10.45
C ILE A 389 3.14 12.00 -10.60
N THR A 390 3.11 10.80 -11.18
CA THR A 390 4.30 9.96 -11.38
C THR A 390 5.29 10.61 -12.35
N GLU A 391 4.81 11.22 -13.43
CA GLU A 391 5.64 11.97 -14.37
C GLU A 391 6.31 13.18 -13.70
N ARG A 392 5.55 13.92 -12.87
CA ARG A 392 6.01 15.17 -12.26
C ARG A 392 6.83 14.96 -10.99
N PHE A 393 6.49 13.94 -10.21
CA PHE A 393 7.05 13.60 -8.91
C PHE A 393 7.35 12.09 -8.84
N PRO A 394 8.28 11.57 -9.66
CA PRO A 394 8.52 10.13 -9.77
C PRO A 394 9.00 9.54 -8.45
N GLY A 395 8.30 8.55 -7.90
CA GLY A 395 8.70 7.86 -6.67
C GLY A 395 8.39 8.62 -5.37
N ILE A 396 7.58 9.69 -5.44
CA ILE A 396 7.26 10.53 -4.29
C ILE A 396 6.72 9.74 -3.10
N TYR A 397 5.87 8.73 -3.32
CA TYR A 397 5.27 7.95 -2.24
C TYR A 397 6.31 7.18 -1.41
N ALA A 398 7.36 6.64 -2.05
CA ALA A 398 8.46 6.00 -1.34
C ALA A 398 9.24 7.01 -0.48
N CYS A 399 9.51 8.20 -1.03
CA CYS A 399 10.15 9.29 -0.29
C CYS A 399 9.29 9.78 0.88
N LEU A 400 7.97 9.86 0.71
CA LEU A 400 7.04 10.22 1.77
C LEU A 400 7.11 9.24 2.93
N ILE A 401 7.04 7.94 2.67
CA ILE A 401 7.15 6.92 3.72
C ILE A 401 8.52 6.96 4.41
N ASP A 402 9.62 6.99 3.66
CA ASP A 402 10.98 7.03 4.23
C ASP A 402 11.17 8.28 5.12
N SER A 403 10.75 9.44 4.61
CA SER A 403 10.72 10.72 5.33
C SER A 403 9.87 10.64 6.61
N CYS A 404 8.68 10.03 6.54
CA CYS A 404 7.81 9.84 7.70
C CYS A 404 8.46 8.94 8.75
N ILE A 405 9.08 7.83 8.35
CA ILE A 405 9.75 6.92 9.29
C ILE A 405 10.92 7.61 9.99
N ARG A 406 11.69 8.42 9.25
CA ARG A 406 12.81 9.18 9.82
C ARG A 406 12.35 10.34 10.71
N GLY A 407 11.23 10.98 10.37
CA GLY A 407 10.68 12.12 11.11
C GLY A 407 9.83 11.75 12.32
N PHE A 408 9.05 10.66 12.24
CA PHE A 408 8.06 10.28 13.25
C PHE A 408 8.69 9.46 14.38
N ASN A 409 9.36 10.17 15.29
CA ASN A 409 10.04 9.63 16.47
C ASN A 409 9.10 9.53 17.70
N ASP A 410 9.65 9.20 18.87
CA ASP A 410 8.91 9.12 20.14
C ASP A 410 8.09 10.37 20.47
N ASN A 411 8.61 11.55 20.14
CA ASN A 411 7.89 12.79 20.38
C ASN A 411 6.67 12.92 19.46
N GLY A 412 6.78 12.40 18.23
CA GLY A 412 5.63 12.27 17.33
C GLY A 412 4.57 11.35 17.91
N GLU A 413 4.97 10.15 18.34
CA GLU A 413 4.02 9.19 18.93
C GLU A 413 3.28 9.77 20.14
N ARG A 414 3.99 10.50 21.00
CA ARG A 414 3.39 11.18 22.16
C ARG A 414 2.45 12.30 21.75
N ARG A 415 2.85 13.17 20.82
CA ARG A 415 2.04 14.31 20.36
C ARG A 415 0.75 13.87 19.67
N PHE A 416 0.81 12.83 18.84
CA PHE A 416 -0.36 12.34 18.10
C PHE A 416 -1.14 11.25 18.86
N GLY A 417 -0.62 10.76 19.99
CA GLY A 417 -1.25 9.72 20.81
C GLY A 417 -1.34 8.36 20.12
N CYS A 418 -0.49 8.10 19.13
CA CYS A 418 -0.43 6.84 18.39
C CYS A 418 0.89 6.67 17.65
N THR A 419 1.25 5.42 17.37
CA THR A 419 2.41 5.12 16.51
C THR A 419 2.09 5.46 15.04
N LEU A 420 3.12 5.72 14.23
CA LEU A 420 2.95 5.92 12.79
C LEU A 420 2.28 4.70 12.12
N ALA A 421 2.67 3.52 12.59
CA ALA A 421 2.06 2.23 12.25
C ALA A 421 0.56 2.21 12.53
N GLN A 422 0.15 2.60 13.75
CA GLN A 422 -1.27 2.64 14.11
C GLN A 422 -2.04 3.64 13.26
N LEU A 423 -1.45 4.80 12.99
CA LEU A 423 -2.08 5.86 12.23
C LEU A 423 -2.28 5.49 10.75
N LEU A 424 -1.31 4.80 10.14
CA LEU A 424 -1.44 4.40 8.73
C LEU A 424 -2.18 3.08 8.57
N PHE A 425 -2.03 2.12 9.49
CA PHE A 425 -2.53 0.75 9.28
C PHE A 425 -3.57 0.27 10.29
N ASP A 426 -3.59 0.73 11.54
CA ASP A 426 -4.58 0.22 12.52
C ASP A 426 -5.85 1.09 12.60
N LYS A 427 -5.73 2.40 12.37
CA LYS A 427 -6.79 3.40 12.49
C LYS A 427 -7.25 3.97 11.14
N SER A 428 -6.68 3.49 10.03
CA SER A 428 -6.77 4.10 8.70
C SER A 428 -6.73 3.00 7.61
N PRO A 429 -7.10 3.25 6.33
CA PRO A 429 -7.63 2.25 5.42
C PRO A 429 -6.59 1.33 4.75
N PHE A 430 -5.35 1.30 5.24
CA PHE A 430 -4.38 0.25 4.91
C PHE A 430 -4.47 -0.96 5.86
N GLY A 431 -5.20 -0.81 6.96
CA GLY A 431 -5.56 -1.95 7.80
C GLY A 431 -6.41 -2.92 7.02
N CYS A 432 -6.06 -4.20 7.11
CA CYS A 432 -6.96 -5.29 6.80
C CYS A 432 -8.30 -5.01 7.50
N GLN A 433 -9.29 -4.47 6.78
CA GLN A 433 -10.66 -4.75 7.10
C GLN A 433 -10.74 -6.26 6.96
N GLN A 434 -10.79 -6.97 8.09
CA GLN A 434 -11.48 -8.24 8.09
C GLN A 434 -12.80 -7.93 7.41
N GLN A 435 -12.98 -8.45 6.19
CA GLN A 435 -14.30 -8.73 5.70
C GLN A 435 -14.90 -9.63 6.78
N GLN A 436 -15.63 -9.04 7.71
CA GLN A 436 -16.73 -9.72 8.32
C GLN A 436 -17.55 -10.20 7.13
N GLN A 437 -17.41 -11.48 6.81
CA GLN A 437 -18.48 -12.22 6.20
C GLN A 437 -19.66 -12.13 7.17
N VAL A 438 -20.39 -11.02 7.15
CA VAL A 438 -21.79 -11.01 7.54
C VAL A 438 -22.53 -11.61 6.36
N GLY A 439 -22.46 -12.94 6.30
CA GLY A 439 -23.28 -13.79 5.46
C GLY A 439 -23.95 -14.80 6.38
N TYR A 440 -25.11 -14.41 6.89
CA TYR A 440 -26.08 -15.27 7.58
C TYR A 440 -26.12 -16.68 6.97
N ILE A 441 -25.88 -17.71 7.80
CA ILE A 441 -26.61 -18.97 7.71
C ILE A 441 -26.96 -19.40 9.14
N GLY A 442 -28.26 -19.30 9.44
CA GLY A 442 -28.94 -20.24 10.34
C GLY A 442 -28.71 -20.07 11.83
N ALA A 443 -29.43 -19.12 12.44
CA ALA A 443 -30.02 -19.39 13.74
C ALA A 443 -30.94 -20.61 13.59
N ALA A 444 -30.51 -21.77 14.08
CA ALA A 444 -31.37 -22.90 14.37
C ALA A 444 -31.46 -23.04 15.89
N THR A 445 -32.51 -22.42 16.42
CA THR A 445 -33.34 -22.92 17.53
C THR A 445 -32.66 -23.73 18.63
N LEU A 446 -32.50 -23.08 19.78
CA LEU A 446 -32.75 -23.71 21.08
C LEU A 446 -34.11 -24.41 21.07
N GLN A 447 -34.11 -25.75 21.09
CA GLN A 447 -35.14 -26.57 21.72
C GLN A 447 -34.39 -27.35 22.82
N THR A 448 -34.44 -26.92 24.08
CA THR A 448 -35.36 -27.49 25.08
C THR A 448 -35.88 -28.88 24.71
N GLU A 449 -35.20 -29.92 25.18
CA GLU A 449 -35.85 -31.17 25.55
C GLU A 449 -35.73 -31.33 27.07
N ILE A 450 -36.90 -31.34 27.70
CA ILE A 450 -37.13 -31.81 29.06
C ILE A 450 -37.12 -33.35 29.00
N ALA A 451 -36.47 -33.93 30.02
CA ALA A 451 -36.44 -35.29 30.57
C ALA A 451 -37.46 -36.35 30.07
N PRO A 452 -37.12 -37.63 30.27
CA PRO A 452 -37.43 -38.27 31.56
C PRO A 452 -36.21 -38.57 32.45
#